data_AF-A0A6C1DV85-F1
#
_entry.id   AF-A0A6C1DV85-F1
#
_cell.length_a   1.000
_cell.length_b   1.000
_cell.length_c   1.000
_cell.angle_alpha   90.00
_cell.angle_beta   90.00
_cell.angle_gamma   90.00
#
_symmetry.space_group_name_H-M   'P 1'
#
loop_
_entity.id
_entity.type
_entity.pdbx_description
1 polymer ?
#
loop_
_entity_poly.entity_id
_entity_poly.type
_entity_poly.pdbx_seq_one_letter_code
_entity_poly.pdbx_strand_id
1 'polypeptide(L)'
;MTDELKQYEALKAELKKSLQDGKQQEDAFDSLQQEIYDKETEYFSHNSNNNHSGHGGTQTSKAHYSGNVIKGFDTFSKSHHSHADSAFSNNDRIFSLSSASYVKQQHNQAQSE
;
A
#
# COMPACT_ATOMS: atom_id res chain seq x y z
N MET A 1 40.24 11.35 -34.40
CA MET A 1 40.50 12.09 -33.15
C MET A 1 39.36 13.01 -32.75
N THR A 2 38.85 13.88 -33.64
CA THR A 2 37.70 14.75 -33.33
C THR A 2 36.38 14.00 -33.12
N ASP A 3 36.16 12.91 -33.86
CA ASP A 3 34.92 12.12 -33.74
C ASP A 3 34.85 11.31 -32.45
N GLU A 4 35.98 10.77 -31.97
CA GLU A 4 36.07 10.09 -30.67
C GLU A 4 35.82 11.06 -29.51
N LEU A 5 36.37 12.27 -29.58
CA LEU A 5 36.12 13.30 -28.57
C LEU A 5 34.64 13.72 -28.55
N LYS A 6 34.01 13.83 -29.73
CA LYS A 6 32.58 14.13 -29.85
C LYS A 6 31.71 13.02 -29.27
N GLN A 7 32.06 11.76 -29.53
CA GLN A 7 31.35 10.60 -28.94
C GLN A 7 31.51 10.55 -27.42
N TYR A 8 32.70 10.84 -26.90
CA TYR A 8 32.94 10.92 -25.46
C TYR A 8 32.07 11.98 -24.78
N GLU A 9 32.01 13.18 -25.33
CA GLU A 9 31.16 14.24 -24.76
C GLU A 9 29.67 13.93 -24.87
N ALA A 10 29.23 13.26 -25.95
CA ALA A 10 27.86 12.79 -26.08
C ALA A 10 27.52 11.73 -25.01
N LEU A 11 28.37 10.72 -24.83
CA LEU A 11 28.21 9.69 -23.81
C LEU A 11 28.20 10.27 -22.39
N LYS A 12 29.04 11.27 -22.13
CA LYS A 12 29.07 11.97 -20.84
C LYS A 12 27.77 12.73 -20.57
N ALA A 13 27.19 13.36 -21.59
CA ALA A 13 25.89 14.03 -21.46
C ALA A 13 24.75 13.01 -21.22
N GLU A 14 24.78 11.88 -21.94
CA GLU A 14 23.81 10.80 -21.77
C GLU A 14 23.91 10.16 -20.38
N LEU A 15 25.12 9.90 -19.90
CA LEU A 15 25.34 9.37 -18.56
C LEU A 15 24.79 10.31 -17.48
N LYS A 16 25.05 11.62 -17.61
CA LYS A 16 24.48 12.61 -16.67
C LYS A 16 22.96 12.58 -16.67
N LYS A 17 22.33 12.44 -17.83
CA LYS A 17 20.88 12.33 -17.95
C LYS A 17 20.37 11.03 -17.32
N SER A 18 21.03 9.90 -17.57
CA SER A 18 20.64 8.61 -17.02
C SER A 18 20.78 8.57 -15.49
N LEU A 19 21.82 9.19 -14.92
CA LEU A 19 21.97 9.31 -13.47
C LEU A 19 20.85 10.17 -12.85
N GLN A 20 20.47 11.26 -13.52
CA GLN A 20 19.38 12.11 -13.06
C GLN A 20 18.02 11.40 -13.13
N ASP A 21 17.78 10.64 -14.21
CA ASP A 21 16.57 9.83 -14.38
C ASP A 21 16.49 8.72 -13.33
N GLY A 22 17.59 8.00 -13.09
CA GLY A 22 17.68 6.97 -12.04
C GLY A 22 17.32 7.54 -10.67
N LYS A 23 17.88 8.70 -10.31
CA LYS A 23 17.54 9.37 -9.05
C LYS A 23 16.05 9.73 -8.95
N GLN A 24 15.47 10.26 -10.02
CA GLN A 24 14.05 10.62 -10.04
C GLN A 24 13.14 9.40 -9.88
N GLN A 25 13.53 8.26 -10.47
CA GLN A 25 12.80 7.01 -10.34
C GLN A 25 12.91 6.44 -8.92
N GLU A 26 14.08 6.53 -8.28
CA GLU A 26 14.26 6.15 -6.87
C GLU A 26 13.38 7.01 -5.96
N ASP A 27 13.44 8.34 -6.10
CA ASP A 27 12.62 9.28 -5.32
C ASP A 27 11.11 9.00 -5.49
N ALA A 28 10.67 8.75 -6.73
CA ALA A 28 9.27 8.44 -7.03
C ALA A 28 8.84 7.07 -6.49
N PHE A 29 9.74 6.07 -6.56
CA PHE A 29 9.48 4.73 -6.03
C PHE A 29 9.27 4.78 -4.52
N ASP A 30 10.14 5.47 -3.78
CA ASP A 30 10.02 5.63 -2.33
C ASP A 30 8.70 6.33 -1.96
N SER A 31 8.32 7.38 -2.70
CA SER A 31 7.03 8.06 -2.52
C SER A 31 5.83 7.14 -2.75
N LEU A 32 5.86 6.30 -3.79
CA LEU A 32 4.78 5.36 -4.09
C LEU A 32 4.68 4.25 -3.03
N GLN A 33 5.80 3.78 -2.50
CA GLN A 33 5.78 2.79 -1.40
C GLN A 33 5.05 3.35 -0.17
N GLN A 34 5.34 4.61 0.19
CA GLN A 34 4.65 5.28 1.29
C GLN A 34 3.16 5.49 0.98
N GLU A 35 2.84 5.93 -0.23
CA GLU A 35 1.44 6.15 -0.65
C GLU A 35 0.61 4.87 -0.58
N ILE A 36 1.16 3.72 -1.00
CA ILE A 36 0.48 2.42 -0.90
C ILE A 36 0.16 2.12 0.56
N TYR A 37 1.13 2.27 1.47
CA TYR A 37 0.92 2.02 2.90
C TYR A 37 -0.14 2.94 3.51
N ASP A 38 -0.11 4.22 3.15
CA ASP A 38 -1.07 5.23 3.62
C ASP A 38 -2.48 4.91 3.12
N LYS A 39 -2.62 4.52 1.85
CA LYS A 39 -3.91 4.15 1.25
C LYS A 39 -4.48 2.85 1.80
N GLU A 40 -3.64 1.85 2.09
CA GLU A 40 -4.08 0.66 2.82
C GLU A 40 -4.62 1.02 4.21
N THR A 41 -3.97 1.96 4.90
CA THR A 41 -4.45 2.47 6.18
C THR A 41 -5.79 3.19 6.01
N GLU A 42 -5.88 4.14 5.09
CA GLU A 42 -7.09 4.93 4.82
C GLU A 42 -8.31 4.04 4.53
N TYR A 43 -8.16 3.06 3.64
CA TYR A 43 -9.29 2.26 3.15
C TYR A 43 -9.63 1.04 4.01
N PHE A 44 -8.65 0.42 4.67
CA PHE A 44 -8.88 -0.87 5.33
C PHE A 44 -8.88 -0.80 6.86
N SER A 45 -8.21 0.19 7.48
CA SER A 45 -8.19 0.29 8.94
C SER A 45 -9.52 0.75 9.55
N HIS A 46 -10.28 1.60 8.84
CA HIS A 46 -11.53 2.18 9.35
C HIS A 46 -12.76 1.31 9.11
N ASN A 47 -12.70 0.31 8.21
CA ASN A 47 -13.87 -0.52 7.91
C ASN A 47 -14.12 -1.61 8.96
N SER A 48 -13.26 -1.75 9.98
CA SER A 48 -13.36 -2.82 10.99
C SER A 48 -13.97 -2.38 12.33
N ASN A 49 -14.24 -1.09 12.55
CA ASN A 49 -14.53 -0.54 13.89
C ASN A 49 -15.90 0.15 14.05
N ASN A 50 -16.90 -0.12 13.22
CA ASN A 50 -18.28 0.20 13.60
C ASN A 50 -18.92 -0.97 14.36
N ASN A 51 -18.43 -1.16 15.58
CA ASN A 51 -19.21 -1.78 16.64
C ASN A 51 -20.49 -0.95 16.84
N HIS A 52 -21.61 -1.39 16.26
CA HIS A 52 -22.90 -0.95 16.74
C HIS A 52 -23.22 -1.69 18.05
N SER A 53 -22.58 -1.25 19.13
CA SER A 53 -23.24 -1.20 20.42
C SER A 53 -24.31 -0.10 20.30
N GLY A 54 -25.58 -0.47 20.25
CA GLY A 54 -26.65 0.49 19.98
C GLY A 54 -28.03 -0.14 19.96
N HIS A 55 -28.48 -0.63 21.11
CA HIS A 55 -29.91 -0.83 21.33
C HIS A 55 -30.61 0.54 21.31
N GLY A 56 -31.45 0.80 20.31
CA GLY A 56 -32.51 1.82 20.35
C GLY A 56 -32.37 3.00 19.39
N GLY A 57 -33.40 3.18 18.55
CA GLY A 57 -33.76 4.50 17.99
C GLY A 57 -33.50 4.72 16.50
N THR A 58 -34.47 4.32 15.68
CA THR A 58 -34.92 5.01 14.44
C THR A 58 -33.99 6.07 13.81
N GLN A 59 -32.95 5.71 13.05
CA GLN A 59 -32.39 6.59 11.99
C GLN A 59 -31.79 5.77 10.84
N THR A 60 -32.32 6.01 9.64
CA THR A 60 -31.76 5.78 8.29
C THR A 60 -30.57 4.80 8.18
N SER A 61 -30.88 3.57 7.80
CA SER A 61 -29.95 2.48 7.49
C SER A 61 -28.96 2.83 6.37
N LYS A 62 -27.81 3.42 6.72
CA LYS A 62 -26.63 3.45 5.85
C LYS A 62 -25.99 2.07 5.95
N ALA A 63 -26.22 1.23 4.95
CA ALA A 63 -25.69 -0.13 4.91
C ALA A 63 -24.17 -0.11 5.10
N HIS A 64 -23.69 -0.56 6.26
CA HIS A 64 -22.27 -0.75 6.51
C HIS A 64 -21.79 -1.93 5.66
N TYR A 65 -21.17 -1.60 4.53
CA TYR A 65 -20.59 -2.57 3.61
C TYR A 65 -19.22 -3.01 4.14
N SER A 66 -19.17 -4.17 4.79
CA SER A 66 -17.97 -4.71 5.45
C SER A 66 -17.10 -5.58 4.53
N GLY A 67 -17.43 -5.70 3.25
CA GLY A 67 -16.60 -6.40 2.26
C GLY A 67 -15.45 -5.54 1.73
N ASN A 68 -14.27 -6.13 1.59
CA ASN A 68 -13.12 -5.49 0.94
C ASN A 68 -12.29 -6.53 0.18
N VAL A 69 -11.30 -6.08 -0.60
CA VAL A 69 -10.43 -6.98 -1.39
C VAL A 69 -9.61 -7.95 -0.53
N ILE A 70 -9.39 -7.64 0.74
CA ILE A 70 -8.65 -8.49 1.68
C ILE A 70 -9.53 -9.63 2.21
N LYS A 71 -10.78 -9.34 2.56
CA LYS A 71 -11.71 -10.26 3.23
C LYS A 71 -12.78 -10.86 2.31
N GLY A 72 -12.89 -10.37 1.08
CA GLY A 72 -13.92 -10.73 0.11
C GLY A 72 -15.17 -9.86 0.19
N PHE A 73 -16.00 -9.97 -0.85
CA PHE A 73 -17.24 -9.20 -1.03
C PHE A 73 -18.52 -10.06 -0.96
N ASP A 74 -18.42 -11.32 -0.54
CA ASP A 74 -19.53 -12.28 -0.55
C ASP A 74 -20.56 -12.06 0.59
N THR A 75 -20.54 -10.90 1.23
CA THR A 75 -21.46 -10.53 2.31
C THR A 75 -22.92 -10.39 1.86
N PHE A 76 -23.20 -10.50 0.56
CA PHE A 76 -24.56 -10.46 0.00
C PHE A 76 -25.24 -11.84 -0.07
N SER A 77 -24.47 -12.93 0.06
CA SER A 77 -24.93 -14.28 -0.30
C SER A 77 -24.91 -15.22 0.92
N LYS A 78 -25.86 -15.04 1.83
CA LYS A 78 -26.26 -16.00 2.88
C LYS A 78 -25.42 -16.05 4.17
N SER A 79 -26.17 -16.37 5.23
CA SER A 79 -25.82 -16.51 6.65
C SER A 79 -24.75 -17.59 6.92
N HIS A 80 -23.48 -17.30 6.65
CA HIS A 80 -22.35 -18.02 7.25
C HIS A 80 -21.39 -17.03 7.91
N HIS A 81 -21.67 -16.78 9.19
CA HIS A 81 -20.81 -15.98 10.06
C HIS A 81 -19.58 -16.81 10.47
N SER A 82 -18.41 -16.57 9.86
CA SER A 82 -17.16 -17.07 10.46
C SER A 82 -15.92 -16.19 10.29
N HIS A 83 -15.93 -15.10 9.49
CA HIS A 83 -14.71 -14.29 9.29
C HIS A 83 -14.90 -12.75 9.28
N ALA A 84 -16.09 -12.23 9.58
CA ALA A 84 -16.38 -10.81 9.38
C ALA A 84 -15.70 -9.86 10.40
N ASP A 85 -15.27 -10.35 11.57
CA ASP A 85 -14.85 -9.51 12.71
C ASP A 85 -13.33 -9.50 13.00
N SER A 86 -12.47 -10.00 12.11
CA SER A 86 -11.02 -9.83 12.34
C SER A 86 -10.62 -8.37 12.18
N ALA A 87 -10.02 -7.75 13.21
CA ALA A 87 -9.47 -6.41 13.08
C ALA A 87 -8.44 -6.35 11.95
N PHE A 88 -8.40 -5.26 11.18
CA PHE A 88 -7.37 -5.04 10.17
C PHE A 88 -5.99 -5.04 10.84
N SER A 89 -5.13 -5.94 10.39
CA SER A 89 -3.78 -6.14 10.91
C SER A 89 -2.72 -5.79 9.87
N ASN A 90 -1.46 -5.62 10.28
CA ASN A 90 -0.37 -5.40 9.33
C ASN A 90 -0.13 -6.60 8.41
N ASN A 91 -0.62 -7.79 8.76
CA ASN A 91 -0.56 -8.97 7.89
C ASN A 91 -1.58 -8.89 6.74
N ASP A 92 -2.58 -7.99 6.83
CA ASP A 92 -3.61 -7.77 5.81
C ASP A 92 -3.19 -6.70 4.78
N ARG A 93 -2.01 -6.10 4.93
CA ARG A 93 -1.43 -5.09 4.02
C ARG A 93 -0.80 -5.74 2.79
N ILE A 94 -1.61 -6.50 2.05
CA ILE A 94 -1.12 -7.35 0.95
C ILE A 94 -0.42 -6.56 -0.17
N PHE A 95 -0.72 -5.27 -0.35
CA PHE A 95 -0.06 -4.45 -1.36
C PHE A 95 1.32 -4.03 -0.88
N SER A 96 1.46 -3.57 0.37
CA SER A 96 2.78 -3.26 0.95
C SER A 96 3.65 -4.52 1.06
N LEU A 97 3.07 -5.64 1.49
CA LEU A 97 3.75 -6.93 1.64
C LEU A 97 4.20 -7.55 0.31
N SER A 98 3.69 -7.07 -0.83
CA SER A 98 4.18 -7.48 -2.15
C SER A 98 5.58 -6.93 -2.47
N SER A 99 6.04 -5.90 -1.74
CA SER A 99 7.39 -5.33 -1.88
C SER A 99 8.39 -5.98 -0.92
N ALA A 100 9.41 -6.63 -1.48
CA ALA A 100 10.50 -7.22 -0.69
C ALA A 100 11.30 -6.16 0.11
N SER A 101 11.39 -4.92 -0.40
CA SER A 101 12.03 -3.81 0.31
C SER A 101 11.26 -3.43 1.58
N TYR A 102 9.93 -3.37 1.48
CA TYR A 102 9.06 -3.13 2.63
C TYR A 102 9.17 -4.26 3.68
N VAL A 103 9.14 -5.53 3.25
CA VAL A 103 9.29 -6.68 4.16
C VAL A 103 10.64 -6.65 4.90
N LYS A 104 11.73 -6.29 4.20
CA LYS A 104 13.05 -6.12 4.84
C LYS A 104 13.05 -4.99 5.86
N GLN A 105 12.43 -3.85 5.54
CA GLN A 105 12.31 -2.71 6.47
C GLN A 105 11.56 -3.11 7.74
N GLN A 106 10.45 -3.83 7.60
CA GLN A 106 9.65 -4.30 8.73
C GLN A 106 10.41 -5.30 9.61
N HIS A 107 11.16 -6.24 9.02
CA HIS A 107 12.02 -7.16 9.79
C HIS A 107 13.12 -6.45 10.56
N ASN A 108 13.76 -5.44 9.95
CA ASN A 108 14.82 -4.67 10.61
C ASN A 108 14.28 -3.86 11.79
N GLN A 109 13.07 -3.30 11.68
CA GLN A 109 12.40 -2.62 12.79
C GLN A 109 12.08 -3.60 13.93
N ALA A 110 11.55 -4.77 13.63
CA ALA A 110 11.18 -5.78 14.63
C ALA A 110 12.38 -6.40 15.39
N GLN A 111 13.59 -6.36 14.82
CA GLN A 111 14.82 -6.82 15.48
C GLN A 111 15.49 -5.74 16.34
N SER A 112 15.06 -4.49 16.22
CA SER A 112 15.64 -3.33 16.93
C SER A 112 14.88 -2.99 18.22
N GLU A 113 13.80 -3.72 18.53
CA GLU A 113 13.02 -3.68 19.76
C GLU A 113 13.36 -4.87 20.67
#